data_AF-A0A4R9KCS4-F1
#
_entry.id   AF-A0A4R9KCS4-F1
#
_cell.length_a   1.000
_cell.length_b   1.000
_cell.length_c   1.000
_cell.angle_alpha   90.00
_cell.angle_beta   90.00
_cell.angle_gamma   90.00
#
_symmetry.space_group_name_H-M   'P 1'
#
loop_
_entity.id
_entity.type
_entity.pdbx_description
1 polymer ?
#
loop_
_entity_poly.entity_id
_entity_poly.type
_entity_poly.pdbx_seq_one_letter_code
_entity_poly.pdbx_strand_id
1 'polypeptide(L)'
;MDLFTSESKIFNLPFRIILLLVGFLLLNCVSPQFAVGAGSSYPSDFVYKGDLFGLQNCLRSGYSIDTRDPFTRNYTPLMIAAREGEVEIADFLIRNGADINARTRDGHTALMMAVYNRNIEIVKLLLKNGANVSIKSKQGHTALSEASLEESLQIKELLASYELGPKK
;
A
#
# COMPACT_ATOMS: atom_id res chain seq x y z
N MET A 1 49.85 7.19 20.47
CA MET A 1 49.19 5.89 20.70
C MET A 1 48.74 5.93 22.14
N ASP A 2 47.43 5.95 22.37
CA ASP A 2 46.77 5.44 23.58
C ASP A 2 45.27 5.37 23.22
N LEU A 3 44.92 4.23 22.62
CA LEU A 3 43.55 3.74 22.58
C LEU A 3 43.25 3.16 23.98
N PHE A 4 41.99 3.21 24.41
CA PHE A 4 41.44 2.70 25.69
C PHE A 4 41.44 3.65 26.90
N THR A 5 40.57 4.66 26.86
CA THR A 5 39.83 5.09 28.07
C THR A 5 38.36 4.74 27.88
N SER A 6 38.02 3.49 28.19
CA SER A 6 36.68 2.92 28.15
C SER A 6 36.05 2.87 29.56
N GLU A 7 34.73 3.08 29.61
CA GLU A 7 33.77 2.20 30.30
C GLU A 7 33.64 2.15 31.84
N SER A 8 34.14 3.09 32.63
CA SER A 8 34.00 2.97 34.11
C SER A 8 32.67 3.45 34.73
N LYS A 9 31.74 4.07 33.99
CA LYS A 9 30.47 4.59 34.57
C LYS A 9 29.23 3.73 34.35
N ILE A 10 29.26 2.76 33.43
CA ILE A 10 28.07 1.96 33.08
C ILE A 10 27.93 0.72 34.00
N PHE A 11 29.04 0.21 34.54
CA PHE A 11 29.06 -1.03 35.34
C PHE A 11 28.73 -0.89 36.83
N ASN A 12 28.44 0.31 37.33
CA ASN A 12 28.22 0.55 38.77
C ASN A 12 26.77 0.94 39.11
N LEU A 13 25.81 0.51 38.28
CA LEU A 13 24.40 0.62 38.59
C LEU A 13 23.99 -0.57 39.47
N PRO A 14 23.19 -0.37 40.53
CA PRO A 14 22.70 -1.47 41.35
C PRO A 14 21.95 -2.46 40.47
N PHE A 15 22.14 -3.75 40.71
CA PHE A 15 21.62 -4.87 39.92
C PHE A 15 20.12 -4.73 39.56
N ARG A 16 19.32 -4.08 40.43
CA ARG A 16 17.90 -3.76 40.19
C ARG A 16 17.66 -2.82 39.01
N ILE A 17 18.53 -1.83 38.79
CA ILE A 17 18.40 -0.88 37.68
C ILE A 17 18.83 -1.53 36.37
N ILE A 18 19.88 -2.36 36.39
CA ILE A 18 20.30 -3.14 35.21
C ILE A 18 19.19 -4.12 34.80
N LEU A 19 18.54 -4.81 35.75
CA LEU A 19 17.40 -5.68 35.45
C LEU A 19 16.19 -4.91 34.87
N LEU A 20 15.92 -3.70 35.36
CA LEU A 20 14.83 -2.85 34.83
C LEU A 20 15.15 -2.32 33.43
N LEU A 21 16.39 -1.93 33.15
CA LEU A 21 16.82 -1.46 31.83
C LEU A 21 16.89 -2.60 30.81
N VAL A 22 17.42 -3.77 31.18
CA VAL A 22 17.41 -4.97 30.35
C VAL A 22 15.97 -5.47 30.14
N GLY A 23 15.12 -5.42 31.17
CA GLY A 23 13.69 -5.73 31.06
C GLY A 23 12.94 -4.76 30.14
N PHE A 24 13.23 -3.45 30.22
CA PHE A 24 12.66 -2.42 29.35
C PHE A 24 13.14 -2.55 27.90
N LEU A 25 14.41 -2.91 27.67
CA LEU A 25 14.94 -3.20 26.33
C LEU A 25 14.34 -4.50 25.75
N LEU A 26 14.17 -5.55 26.57
CA LEU A 26 13.55 -6.80 26.12
C LEU A 26 12.04 -6.68 25.87
N LEU A 27 11.32 -5.84 26.63
CA LEU A 27 9.91 -5.50 26.37
C LEU A 27 9.72 -4.63 25.11
N ASN A 28 10.73 -3.85 24.72
CA ASN A 28 10.71 -3.06 23.48
C ASN A 28 11.34 -3.79 22.27
N CYS A 29 11.89 -5.01 22.45
CA CYS A 29 12.49 -5.80 21.37
C CYS A 29 11.49 -6.69 20.62
N VAL A 30 10.21 -6.67 20.97
CA VAL A 30 9.17 -7.17 20.09
C VAL A 30 8.75 -6.03 19.15
N SER A 31 9.60 -5.75 18.16
CA SER A 31 9.08 -5.20 16.91
C SER A 31 7.95 -6.14 16.46
N PRO A 32 6.71 -5.68 16.21
CA PRO A 32 5.58 -6.55 15.86
C PRO A 32 5.72 -7.30 14.52
N GLN A 33 6.90 -7.33 13.92
CA GLN A 33 7.08 -7.71 12.53
C GLN A 33 7.06 -9.23 12.26
N PHE A 34 6.99 -10.09 13.28
CA PHE A 34 7.07 -11.54 13.07
C PHE A 34 6.15 -12.39 13.97
N ALA A 35 4.97 -11.88 14.32
CA ALA A 35 3.88 -12.72 14.85
C ALA A 35 2.82 -12.99 13.77
N VAL A 36 3.25 -13.45 12.59
CA VAL A 36 2.33 -13.94 11.55
C VAL A 36 2.05 -15.42 11.84
N GLY A 37 1.19 -15.67 12.83
CA GLY A 37 0.66 -17.00 13.11
C GLY A 37 -0.26 -17.45 11.97
N ALA A 38 -0.33 -18.76 11.73
CA ALA A 38 -1.01 -19.45 10.62
C ALA A 38 -2.57 -19.28 10.59
N GLY A 39 -3.02 -18.04 10.51
CA GLY A 39 -4.41 -17.58 10.48
C GLY A 39 -4.57 -16.06 10.38
N SER A 40 -3.47 -15.30 10.22
CA SER A 40 -3.53 -13.85 10.05
C SER A 40 -4.04 -13.48 8.65
N SER A 41 -5.28 -13.00 8.57
CA SER A 41 -5.81 -12.43 7.33
C SER A 41 -4.99 -11.21 6.91
N TYR A 42 -4.53 -11.20 5.66
CA TYR A 42 -3.81 -10.08 5.06
C TYR A 42 -4.79 -8.93 4.77
N PRO A 43 -4.33 -7.68 4.63
CA PRO A 43 -5.18 -6.58 4.22
C PRO A 43 -6.02 -6.92 2.97
N SER A 44 -5.44 -7.65 2.02
CA SER A 44 -6.10 -8.11 0.80
C SER A 44 -7.36 -8.94 1.07
N ASP A 45 -7.35 -9.84 2.06
CA ASP A 45 -8.49 -10.71 2.39
C ASP A 45 -9.75 -9.89 2.76
N PHE A 46 -9.55 -8.75 3.42
CA PHE A 46 -10.62 -7.85 3.80
C PHE A 46 -11.09 -7.01 2.61
N VAL A 47 -10.16 -6.56 1.76
CA VAL A 47 -10.52 -5.85 0.52
C VAL A 47 -11.37 -6.73 -0.40
N TYR A 48 -11.00 -7.99 -0.60
CA TYR A 48 -11.80 -8.93 -1.41
C TYR A 48 -13.23 -9.15 -0.89
N LYS A 49 -13.45 -8.95 0.41
CA LYS A 49 -14.74 -9.13 1.06
C LYS A 49 -15.54 -7.82 1.17
N GLY A 50 -14.96 -6.68 0.77
CA GLY A 50 -15.54 -5.36 1.04
C GLY A 50 -15.56 -4.99 2.54
N ASP A 51 -14.73 -5.64 3.37
CA ASP A 51 -14.71 -5.45 4.82
C ASP A 51 -13.77 -4.31 5.23
N LEU A 52 -14.26 -3.07 5.17
CA LEU A 52 -13.49 -1.89 5.60
C LEU A 52 -13.10 -1.96 7.08
N PHE A 53 -13.98 -2.46 7.95
CA PHE A 53 -13.70 -2.54 9.39
C PHE A 53 -12.58 -3.55 9.68
N GLY A 54 -12.63 -4.71 9.04
CA GLY A 54 -11.56 -5.71 9.09
C GLY A 54 -10.24 -5.16 8.55
N LEU A 55 -10.27 -4.45 7.42
CA LEU A 55 -9.09 -3.77 6.87
C LEU A 55 -8.50 -2.76 7.86
N GLN A 56 -9.33 -1.91 8.46
CA GLN A 56 -8.89 -0.93 9.47
C GLN A 56 -8.22 -1.61 10.67
N ASN A 57 -8.81 -2.68 11.19
CA ASN A 57 -8.24 -3.44 12.29
C ASN A 57 -6.91 -4.11 11.92
N CYS A 58 -6.82 -4.64 10.70
CA CYS A 58 -5.60 -5.22 10.15
C CYS A 58 -4.47 -4.17 10.12
N LEU A 59 -4.73 -2.97 9.58
CA LEU A 59 -3.74 -1.89 9.53
C LEU A 59 -3.33 -1.39 10.93
N ARG A 60 -4.29 -1.29 11.86
CA ARG A 60 -4.00 -0.95 13.27
C ARG A 60 -3.13 -1.99 13.97
N SER A 61 -3.12 -3.23 13.49
CA SER A 61 -2.27 -4.31 14.00
C SER A 61 -0.83 -4.24 13.49
N GLY A 62 -0.49 -3.23 12.67
CA GLY A 62 0.88 -2.95 12.22
C GLY A 62 1.16 -3.30 10.76
N TYR A 63 0.16 -3.73 10.00
CA TYR A 63 0.31 -3.89 8.55
C TYR A 63 0.50 -2.52 7.88
N SER A 64 1.40 -2.46 6.90
CA SER A 64 1.56 -1.28 6.05
C SER A 64 0.34 -1.10 5.14
N ILE A 65 -0.04 0.16 4.86
CA ILE A 65 -1.13 0.50 3.93
C ILE A 65 -0.88 -0.08 2.52
N ASP A 66 0.39 -0.24 2.14
CA ASP A 66 0.84 -0.80 0.86
C ASP A 66 1.33 -2.25 0.99
N THR A 67 0.89 -2.97 2.02
CA THR A 67 1.23 -4.39 2.21
C THR A 67 0.92 -5.16 0.93
N ARG A 68 1.94 -5.77 0.35
CA ARG A 68 1.76 -6.60 -0.83
C ARG A 68 1.43 -8.01 -0.44
N ASP A 69 0.37 -8.54 -1.04
CA ASP A 69 -0.07 -9.88 -0.78
C ASP A 69 0.75 -10.89 -1.62
N PRO A 70 1.52 -11.78 -0.98
CA PRO A 70 2.36 -12.76 -1.67
C PRO A 70 1.53 -13.82 -2.43
N PHE A 71 0.26 -13.99 -2.09
CA PHE A 71 -0.66 -14.95 -2.70
C PHE A 71 -1.43 -14.35 -3.89
N THR A 72 -1.50 -13.02 -4.03
CA THR A 72 -2.28 -12.36 -5.09
C THR A 72 -1.42 -11.49 -6.01
N ARG A 73 -0.54 -12.15 -6.79
CA ARG A 73 0.35 -11.52 -7.79
C ARG A 73 1.15 -10.30 -7.25
N ASN A 74 1.37 -10.24 -5.93
CA ASN A 74 2.07 -9.15 -5.26
C ASN A 74 1.34 -7.79 -5.38
N TYR A 75 0.00 -7.81 -5.37
CA TYR A 75 -0.84 -6.62 -5.43
C TYR A 75 -0.87 -5.87 -4.09
N THR A 76 -1.02 -4.55 -4.16
CA THR A 76 -1.33 -3.72 -2.98
C THR A 76 -2.83 -3.73 -2.69
N PRO A 77 -3.29 -3.34 -1.48
CA PRO A 77 -4.71 -3.30 -1.17
C PRO A 77 -5.47 -2.36 -2.11
N LEU A 78 -4.85 -1.24 -2.53
CA LEU A 78 -5.45 -0.28 -3.46
C LEU A 78 -5.65 -0.86 -4.86
N MET A 79 -4.72 -1.69 -5.34
CA MET A 79 -4.87 -2.40 -6.61
C MET A 79 -6.05 -3.36 -6.58
N ILE A 80 -6.21 -4.10 -5.48
CA ILE A 80 -7.33 -5.04 -5.29
C ILE A 80 -8.64 -4.25 -5.23
N ALA A 81 -8.72 -3.19 -4.43
CA ALA A 81 -9.91 -2.34 -4.34
C ALA A 81 -10.30 -1.77 -5.72
N ALA A 82 -9.32 -1.33 -6.50
CA ALA A 82 -9.57 -0.82 -7.84
C ALA A 82 -10.08 -1.89 -8.83
N ARG A 83 -9.58 -3.13 -8.70
CA ARG A 83 -10.02 -4.28 -9.50
C ARG A 83 -11.44 -4.71 -9.14
N GLU A 84 -11.71 -4.86 -7.85
CA GLU A 84 -13.00 -5.35 -7.36
C GLU A 84 -14.08 -4.24 -7.35
N GLY A 85 -13.70 -2.97 -7.49
CA GLY A 85 -14.64 -1.84 -7.54
C GLY A 85 -15.04 -1.31 -6.15
N GLU A 86 -14.25 -1.60 -5.12
CA GLU A 86 -14.52 -1.22 -3.73
C GLU A 86 -14.19 0.26 -3.49
N VAL A 87 -15.13 1.15 -3.83
CA VAL A 87 -14.94 2.61 -3.80
C VAL A 87 -14.62 3.14 -2.40
N GLU A 88 -15.37 2.69 -1.38
CA GLU A 88 -15.19 3.14 -0.01
C GLU A 88 -13.80 2.75 0.52
N ILE A 89 -13.38 1.52 0.24
CA ILE A 89 -12.05 1.02 0.61
C ILE A 89 -10.95 1.76 -0.15
N ALA A 90 -11.12 2.00 -1.45
CA ALA A 90 -10.14 2.73 -2.25
C ALA A 90 -9.95 4.17 -1.71
N ASP A 91 -11.04 4.88 -1.39
CA ASP A 91 -10.99 6.23 -0.81
C ASP A 91 -10.30 6.22 0.56
N PHE A 92 -10.64 5.26 1.42
CA PHE A 92 -9.96 5.08 2.70
C PHE A 92 -8.45 4.85 2.53
N LEU A 93 -8.04 3.94 1.64
CA LEU A 93 -6.63 3.63 1.39
C LEU A 93 -5.85 4.85 0.90
N ILE A 94 -6.42 5.60 -0.05
CA ILE A 94 -5.80 6.82 -0.61
C ILE A 94 -5.63 7.89 0.48
N ARG A 95 -6.67 8.14 1.30
CA ARG A 95 -6.61 9.12 2.39
C ARG A 95 -5.59 8.76 3.47
N ASN A 96 -5.28 7.48 3.62
CA ASN A 96 -4.28 6.97 4.55
C ASN A 96 -2.89 6.79 3.91
N GLY A 97 -2.66 7.38 2.73
CA GLY A 97 -1.33 7.49 2.14
C GLY A 97 -0.87 6.27 1.34
N ALA A 98 -1.78 5.43 0.86
CA ALA A 98 -1.44 4.38 -0.10
C ALA A 98 -0.73 4.99 -1.34
N ASP A 99 0.33 4.33 -1.81
CA ASP A 99 1.00 4.74 -3.04
C ASP A 99 0.08 4.52 -4.26
N ILE A 100 -0.54 5.61 -4.70
CA ILE A 100 -1.50 5.63 -5.81
C ILE A 100 -0.88 5.16 -7.14
N ASN A 101 0.44 5.27 -7.27
CA ASN A 101 1.20 4.91 -8.46
C ASN A 101 2.04 3.63 -8.28
N ALA A 102 1.77 2.88 -7.21
CA ALA A 102 2.41 1.59 -6.96
C ALA A 102 2.27 0.68 -8.20
N ARG A 103 3.32 -0.12 -8.44
CA ARG A 103 3.40 -1.00 -9.60
C ARG A 103 3.47 -2.47 -9.20
N THR A 104 2.79 -3.33 -9.95
CA THR A 104 2.99 -4.78 -9.86
C THR A 104 4.33 -5.16 -10.49
N ARG A 105 4.69 -6.46 -10.41
CA ARG A 105 5.87 -6.98 -11.12
C ARG A 105 5.77 -6.79 -12.63
N ASP A 106 4.57 -6.75 -13.19
CA ASP A 106 4.32 -6.53 -14.61
C ASP A 106 4.15 -5.05 -14.97
N GLY A 107 4.27 -4.16 -13.97
CA GLY A 107 4.19 -2.72 -14.16
C GLY A 107 2.77 -2.17 -14.20
N HIS A 108 1.76 -2.97 -13.83
CA HIS A 108 0.38 -2.50 -13.74
C HIS A 108 0.16 -1.64 -12.49
N THR A 109 -0.71 -0.64 -12.60
CA THR A 109 -1.13 0.26 -11.51
C THR A 109 -2.59 0.03 -11.13
N ALA A 110 -3.02 0.59 -10.00
CA ALA A 110 -4.44 0.58 -9.61
C ALA A 110 -5.33 1.24 -10.69
N LEU A 111 -4.86 2.31 -11.34
CA LEU A 111 -5.61 2.97 -12.42
C LEU A 111 -5.84 2.04 -13.62
N MET A 112 -4.81 1.28 -14.05
CA MET A 112 -4.98 0.31 -15.13
C MET A 112 -6.01 -0.76 -14.79
N MET A 113 -6.01 -1.25 -13.54
CA MET A 113 -7.00 -2.23 -13.09
C MET A 113 -8.41 -1.65 -13.07
N ALA A 114 -8.60 -0.42 -12.59
CA ALA A 114 -9.88 0.25 -12.59
C ALA A 114 -10.44 0.44 -14.02
N VAL A 115 -9.58 0.82 -14.96
CA VAL A 115 -9.94 1.00 -16.37
C VAL A 115 -10.31 -0.32 -17.03
N TYR A 116 -9.51 -1.36 -16.82
CA TYR A 116 -9.80 -2.71 -17.36
C TYR A 116 -11.16 -3.23 -16.88
N ASN A 117 -11.50 -3.01 -15.60
CA ASN A 117 -12.81 -3.39 -15.04
C ASN A 117 -13.92 -2.36 -15.31
N ARG A 118 -13.63 -1.28 -16.02
CA ARG A 118 -14.55 -0.18 -16.38
C ARG A 118 -15.22 0.50 -15.17
N ASN A 119 -14.54 0.54 -14.02
CA ASN A 119 -15.04 1.13 -12.79
C ASN A 119 -14.83 2.66 -12.81
N ILE A 120 -15.74 3.39 -13.47
CA ILE A 120 -15.63 4.85 -13.69
C ILE A 120 -15.46 5.63 -12.37
N GLU A 121 -16.14 5.20 -11.31
CA GLU A 121 -16.06 5.87 -10.01
C GLU A 121 -14.65 5.77 -9.40
N ILE A 122 -14.05 4.59 -9.42
CA ILE A 122 -12.66 4.38 -9.01
C ILE A 122 -11.70 5.17 -9.91
N VAL A 123 -11.91 5.16 -11.24
CA VAL A 123 -11.07 5.92 -12.18
C VAL A 123 -11.08 7.40 -11.82
N LYS A 124 -12.26 8.00 -11.59
CA LYS A 124 -12.38 9.40 -11.16
C LYS A 124 -11.69 9.63 -9.83
N LEU A 125 -11.88 8.74 -8.85
CA LEU A 125 -11.27 8.83 -7.53
C LEU A 125 -9.73 8.83 -7.64
N LEU A 126 -9.15 7.91 -8.40
CA LEU A 126 -7.71 7.80 -8.58
C LEU A 126 -7.14 9.01 -9.31
N LEU A 127 -7.77 9.46 -10.40
CA LEU A 127 -7.31 10.62 -11.17
C LEU A 127 -7.35 11.91 -10.34
N LYS A 128 -8.43 12.13 -9.59
CA LYS A 128 -8.57 13.29 -8.69
C LYS A 128 -7.47 13.34 -7.63
N ASN A 129 -6.94 12.18 -7.23
CA ASN A 129 -5.88 12.07 -6.23
C ASN A 129 -4.47 11.92 -6.84
N GLY A 130 -4.31 12.22 -8.14
CA GLY A 130 -2.98 12.31 -8.77
C GLY A 130 -2.42 11.00 -9.32
N ALA A 131 -3.28 10.03 -9.66
CA ALA A 131 -2.85 8.85 -10.39
C ALA A 131 -2.24 9.24 -11.76
N ASN A 132 -1.06 8.71 -12.06
CA ASN A 132 -0.33 9.02 -13.28
C ASN A 132 -0.83 8.16 -14.46
N VAL A 133 -1.51 8.79 -15.41
CA VAL A 133 -2.05 8.18 -16.63
C VAL A 133 -0.97 7.69 -17.61
N SER A 134 0.24 8.28 -17.56
CA SER A 134 1.32 8.03 -18.51
C SER A 134 2.19 6.82 -18.12
N ILE A 135 1.92 6.20 -16.98
CA ILE A 135 2.63 5.01 -16.54
C ILE A 135 2.40 3.88 -17.55
N LYS A 136 3.49 3.19 -17.94
CA LYS A 136 3.47 2.02 -18.82
C LYS A 136 3.72 0.72 -18.07
N SER A 137 2.98 -0.34 -18.42
CA SER A 137 3.29 -1.72 -18.04
C SER A 137 4.57 -2.19 -18.74
N LYS A 138 5.06 -3.38 -18.40
CA LYS A 138 6.20 -4.00 -19.09
C LYS A 138 5.92 -4.27 -20.57
N GLN A 139 4.66 -4.48 -20.93
CA GLN A 139 4.20 -4.67 -22.31
C GLN A 139 3.98 -3.33 -23.04
N GLY A 140 4.24 -2.20 -22.38
CA GLY A 140 4.07 -0.87 -22.96
C GLY A 140 2.66 -0.31 -22.90
N HIS A 141 1.71 -1.02 -22.25
CA HIS A 141 0.33 -0.56 -22.11
C HIS A 141 0.22 0.57 -21.09
N THR A 142 -0.58 1.59 -21.41
CA THR A 142 -1.02 2.65 -20.48
C THR A 142 -2.44 2.37 -20.01
N ALA A 143 -2.93 3.14 -19.03
CA ALA A 143 -4.35 3.09 -18.67
C ALA A 143 -5.26 3.36 -19.89
N LEU A 144 -4.86 4.26 -20.79
CA LEU A 144 -5.62 4.58 -22.00
C LEU A 144 -5.66 3.41 -23.00
N SER A 145 -4.57 2.67 -23.18
CA SER A 145 -4.56 1.51 -24.09
C SER A 145 -5.33 0.30 -23.55
N GLU A 146 -5.50 0.20 -22.24
CA GLU A 146 -6.33 -0.83 -21.59
C GLU A 146 -7.84 -0.51 -21.67
N ALA A 147 -8.21 0.72 -22.03
CA ALA A 147 -9.61 1.09 -22.23
C ALA A 147 -10.13 0.47 -23.55
N SER A 148 -11.02 -0.53 -23.44
CA SER A 148 -11.63 -1.24 -24.58
C SER A 148 -12.21 -0.27 -25.63
N LEU A 149 -12.05 -0.61 -26.91
CA LEU A 149 -12.21 0.35 -27.99
C LEU A 149 -13.61 0.95 -28.13
N GLU A 150 -14.67 0.18 -27.85
CA GLU A 150 -16.05 0.61 -28.19
C GLU A 150 -16.93 0.98 -26.99
N GLU A 151 -16.81 0.28 -25.86
CA GLU A 151 -17.76 0.47 -24.73
C GLU A 151 -17.31 1.47 -23.67
N SER A 152 -16.09 2.01 -23.77
CA SER A 152 -15.47 2.82 -22.70
C SER A 152 -15.11 4.24 -23.13
N LEU A 153 -15.88 4.81 -24.08
CA LEU A 153 -15.67 6.18 -24.59
C LEU A 153 -15.53 7.21 -23.46
N GLN A 154 -16.40 7.12 -22.44
CA GLN A 154 -16.35 8.01 -21.28
C GLN A 154 -15.04 7.90 -20.48
N ILE A 155 -14.49 6.69 -20.31
CA ILE A 155 -13.21 6.49 -19.61
C ILE A 155 -12.06 7.04 -20.44
N LYS A 156 -12.08 6.86 -21.76
CA LYS A 156 -11.05 7.41 -22.66
C LYS A 156 -11.03 8.93 -22.63
N GLU A 157 -12.20 9.57 -22.73
CA GLU A 157 -12.32 11.04 -22.62
C GLU A 157 -11.82 11.53 -21.27
N LEU A 158 -12.19 10.83 -20.19
CA LEU A 158 -11.73 11.15 -18.85
C LEU A 158 -10.20 11.03 -18.75
N LEU A 159 -9.59 9.94 -19.19
CA LEU A 159 -8.14 9.76 -19.16
C LEU A 159 -7.42 10.79 -20.03
N ALA A 160 -7.91 11.07 -21.24
CA ALA A 160 -7.33 12.05 -22.14
C ALA A 160 -7.33 13.47 -21.54
N SER A 161 -8.37 13.83 -20.78
CA SER A 161 -8.42 15.12 -20.08
C SER A 161 -7.32 15.28 -19.02
N TYR A 162 -6.86 14.17 -18.42
CA TYR A 162 -5.76 14.16 -17.45
C TYR A 162 -4.38 13.95 -18.11
N GLU A 163 -4.31 13.41 -19.32
CA GLU A 163 -3.06 13.31 -20.09
C GLU A 163 -2.63 14.66 -20.68
N LEU A 164 -3.61 15.53 -20.99
CA LEU A 164 -3.41 16.85 -21.60
C LEU A 164 -3.35 18.03 -20.59
N GLY A 165 -3.41 17.76 -19.27
CA GLY A 165 -3.32 18.78 -18.21
C GLY A 165 -1.99 19.55 -18.22
N PRO A 166 -1.95 20.82 -17.72
CA PRO A 166 -0.96 21.80 -18.14
C PRO A 166 0.46 21.31 -17.88
N LYS A 167 1.30 21.32 -18.92
CA LYS A 167 2.75 21.20 -18.79
C LYS A 167 3.18 22.19 -17.69
N LYS A 168 3.61 21.67 -16.54
CA LYS A 168 4.34 22.47 -15.56
C LYS A 168 5.62 23.01 -16.18
#